data_AF-A0A845D818-F1
#
_entry.id   AF-A0A845D818-F1
#
_cell.length_a   1.000
_cell.length_b   1.000
_cell.length_c   1.000
_cell.angle_alpha   90.00
_cell.angle_beta   90.00
_cell.angle_gamma   90.00
#
_symmetry.space_group_name_H-M   'P 1'
#
loop_
_entity.id
_entity.type
_entity.pdbx_description
1 polymer ?
#
loop_
_entity_poly.entity_id
_entity_poly.type
_entity_poly.pdbx_seq_one_letter_code
_entity_poly.pdbx_strand_id
1 'polypeptide(L)'
;MSIKNNIDKGKFCERQAITFFQQQGWKLIAKNHRVGGVEIDLIMKKADTYLLVEVKSDNLWRQEYPIKKNQKQRLLQAFSAFCEQYKKPVQTLLAIVDQKGNVQPFDLEF
;
A
#
# COMPACT_ATOMS: atom_id res chain seq x y z
N MET A 1 -25.97 -7.51 -2.50
CA MET A 1 -25.10 -6.70 -3.38
C MET A 1 -23.74 -6.59 -2.72
N SER A 2 -22.60 -7.01 -3.24
CA SER A 2 -22.21 -7.83 -4.39
C SER A 2 -20.72 -8.05 -4.19
N ILE A 3 -20.26 -9.27 -3.87
CA ILE A 3 -18.82 -9.56 -3.70
C ILE A 3 -18.01 -9.10 -4.93
N LYS A 4 -18.60 -9.20 -6.13
CA LYS A 4 -18.08 -8.61 -7.38
C LYS A 4 -17.76 -7.12 -7.26
N ASN A 5 -18.68 -6.30 -6.74
CA ASN A 5 -18.49 -4.85 -6.61
C ASN A 5 -17.31 -4.51 -5.70
N ASN A 6 -17.10 -5.27 -4.61
CA ASN A 6 -15.97 -5.03 -3.71
C ASN A 6 -14.63 -5.46 -4.33
N ILE A 7 -14.60 -6.58 -5.07
CA ILE A 7 -13.41 -7.04 -5.79
C ILE A 7 -13.03 -6.06 -6.90
N ASP A 8 -14.01 -5.62 -7.69
CA ASP A 8 -13.79 -4.67 -8.78
C ASP A 8 -13.35 -3.31 -8.26
N LYS A 9 -13.89 -2.88 -7.12
CA LYS A 9 -13.47 -1.68 -6.39
C LYS A 9 -12.04 -1.80 -5.87
N GLY A 10 -11.68 -2.91 -5.22
CA GLY A 10 -10.30 -3.14 -4.75
C GLY A 10 -9.29 -3.09 -5.90
N LYS A 11 -9.56 -3.81 -7.00
CA LYS A 11 -8.74 -3.78 -8.21
C LYS A 11 -8.65 -2.38 -8.83
N PHE A 12 -9.73 -1.61 -8.80
CA PHE A 12 -9.71 -0.22 -9.25
C PHE A 12 -8.77 0.62 -8.39
N CYS A 13 -8.90 0.57 -7.07
CA CYS A 13 -8.04 1.32 -6.16
C CYS A 13 -6.57 0.93 -6.31
N GLU A 14 -6.25 -0.37 -6.40
CA GLU A 14 -4.88 -0.83 -6.66
C GLU A 14 -4.32 -0.26 -7.97
N ARG A 15 -5.09 -0.26 -9.06
CA ARG A 15 -4.65 0.32 -10.35
C ARG A 15 -4.35 1.81 -10.25
N GLN A 16 -5.20 2.57 -9.54
CA GLN A 16 -4.98 4.00 -9.35
C GLN A 16 -3.73 4.25 -8.51
N ALA A 17 -3.54 3.51 -7.41
CA ALA A 17 -2.34 3.60 -6.59
C ALA A 17 -1.07 3.26 -7.38
N ILE A 18 -1.07 2.18 -8.16
CA ILE A 18 0.04 1.81 -9.03
C ILE A 18 0.38 2.96 -9.99
N THR A 19 -0.63 3.50 -10.67
CA THR A 19 -0.46 4.58 -11.65
C THR A 19 0.13 5.83 -11.00
N PHE A 20 -0.38 6.23 -9.84
CA PHE A 20 0.11 7.37 -9.06
C PHE A 20 1.59 7.22 -8.69
N PHE A 21 2.00 6.07 -8.13
CA PHE A 21 3.39 5.85 -7.75
C PHE A 21 4.31 5.70 -8.96
N GLN A 22 3.84 5.11 -10.06
CA GLN A 22 4.60 5.03 -11.31
C GLN A 22 4.91 6.42 -11.88
N GLN A 23 3.95 7.35 -11.85
CA GLN A 23 4.17 8.74 -12.26
C GLN A 23 5.23 9.45 -11.39
N GLN A 24 5.41 9.01 -10.14
CA GLN A 24 6.46 9.49 -9.23
C GLN A 24 7.80 8.75 -9.39
N GLY A 25 7.91 7.85 -10.37
CA GLY A 25 9.13 7.10 -10.68
C GLY A 25 9.32 5.80 -9.91
N TRP A 26 8.30 5.32 -9.20
CA TRP A 26 8.32 3.99 -8.59
C TRP A 26 7.98 2.90 -9.61
N LYS A 27 8.61 1.72 -9.49
CA LYS A 27 8.32 0.54 -10.31
C LYS A 27 7.56 -0.49 -9.49
N LEU A 28 6.50 -1.05 -10.06
CA LEU A 28 5.77 -2.15 -9.44
C LEU A 28 6.64 -3.41 -9.43
N ILE A 29 6.83 -3.99 -8.25
CA ILE A 29 7.54 -5.25 -8.04
C ILE A 29 6.55 -6.40 -7.87
N ALA A 30 5.52 -6.22 -7.04
CA ALA A 30 4.52 -7.24 -6.78
C ALA A 30 3.19 -6.63 -6.34
N LYS A 31 2.12 -7.41 -6.53
CA LYS A 31 0.79 -7.16 -5.97
C LYS A 31 0.37 -8.31 -5.06
N ASN A 32 -0.42 -8.04 -4.03
CA ASN A 32 -0.98 -9.02 -3.09
C ASN A 32 0.09 -10.01 -2.62
N HIS A 33 1.27 -9.48 -2.27
CA HIS A 33 2.45 -10.25 -1.99
C HIS A 33 2.48 -10.65 -0.52
N ARG A 34 2.75 -11.93 -0.26
CA ARG A 34 2.89 -12.43 1.10
C ARG A 34 4.34 -12.39 1.55
N VAL A 35 4.60 -11.63 2.61
CA VAL A 35 5.92 -11.52 3.25
C VAL A 35 5.74 -11.59 4.76
N GLY A 36 6.59 -12.36 5.45
CA GLY A 36 6.48 -12.53 6.89
C GLY A 36 5.15 -13.14 7.36
N GLY A 37 4.41 -13.84 6.50
CA GLY A 37 3.10 -14.43 6.83
C GLY A 37 1.90 -13.47 6.72
N VAL A 38 2.11 -12.23 6.26
CA VAL A 38 1.05 -11.25 6.01
C VAL A 38 1.04 -10.82 4.55
N GLU A 39 -0.12 -10.40 4.06
CA GLU A 39 -0.29 -9.88 2.71
C GLU A 39 -0.15 -8.36 2.68
N ILE A 40 0.63 -7.87 1.71
CA ILE A 40 0.82 -6.47 1.33
C ILE A 40 0.25 -6.25 -0.07
N ASP A 41 -0.60 -5.24 -0.21
CA ASP A 41 -1.32 -4.99 -1.46
C ASP A 41 -0.38 -4.66 -2.62
N LEU A 42 0.60 -3.76 -2.41
CA LEU A 42 1.60 -3.43 -3.43
C LEU A 42 3.00 -3.35 -2.83
N ILE A 43 3.98 -3.83 -3.60
CA ILE A 43 5.40 -3.60 -3.35
C ILE A 43 5.96 -2.83 -4.54
N MET A 44 6.49 -1.65 -4.26
CA MET A 44 7.08 -0.75 -5.25
C MET A 44 8.58 -0.57 -4.98
N LYS A 45 9.34 -0.19 -6.00
CA LYS A 45 10.79 0.09 -5.87
C LYS A 45 11.18 1.35 -6.63
N LYS A 46 12.01 2.19 -6.02
CA LYS A 46 12.65 3.35 -6.65
C LYS A 46 14.11 3.38 -6.22
N ALA A 47 15.01 3.31 -7.19
CA ALA A 47 16.45 3.08 -6.96
C ALA A 47 16.68 1.86 -6.04
N ASP A 48 17.23 2.08 -4.85
CA ASP A 48 17.51 1.05 -3.85
C ASP A 48 16.45 0.94 -2.73
N THR A 49 15.43 1.81 -2.76
CA THR A 49 14.37 1.84 -1.74
C THR A 49 13.16 1.05 -2.20
N TYR A 50 12.61 0.25 -1.29
CA TYR A 50 11.32 -0.41 -1.44
C TYR A 50 10.23 0.36 -0.71
N LEU A 51 9.01 0.30 -1.24
CA LEU A 51 7.82 0.89 -0.66
C LEU A 51 6.74 -0.18 -0.55
N LEU A 52 6.32 -0.48 0.67
CA LEU A 52 5.21 -1.35 0.96
C LEU A 52 3.95 -0.49 1.11
N VAL A 53 2.93 -0.77 0.30
CA VAL A 53 1.71 0.04 0.26
C VAL A 53 0.52 -0.82 0.65
N GLU A 54 -0.22 -0.35 1.66
CA GLU A 54 -1.60 -0.76 1.91
C GLU A 54 -2.53 0.18 1.11
N VAL A 55 -3.47 -0.36 0.36
CA VAL A 55 -4.42 0.39 -0.46
C VAL A 55 -5.81 0.32 0.17
N LYS A 56 -6.45 1.48 0.33
CA LYS A 56 -7.84 1.56 0.80
C LYS A 56 -8.69 2.42 -0.10
N SER A 57 -9.99 2.11 -0.10
CA SER A 57 -10.97 3.05 -0.60
C SER A 57 -11.61 3.83 0.53
N ASP A 58 -11.52 5.14 0.45
CA ASP A 58 -12.23 6.09 1.31
C ASP A 58 -12.50 7.36 0.49
N ASN A 59 -13.62 8.03 0.75
CA ASN A 59 -13.97 9.29 0.07
C ASN A 59 -13.51 10.52 0.85
N LEU A 60 -13.02 10.32 2.07
CA LEU A 60 -12.67 11.40 2.98
C LEU A 60 -11.21 11.76 2.82
N TRP A 61 -10.97 12.90 2.16
CA TRP A 61 -9.70 13.61 2.24
C TRP A 61 -9.48 14.09 3.67
N ARG A 62 -8.33 13.76 4.24
CA ARG A 62 -7.99 14.06 5.63
C ARG A 62 -6.55 14.50 5.73
N GLN A 63 -6.22 15.32 6.73
CA GLN A 63 -4.83 15.67 7.02
C GLN A 63 -4.05 14.47 7.55
N GLU A 64 -4.72 13.61 8.32
CA GLU A 64 -4.17 12.40 8.91
C GLU A 64 -5.15 11.23 8.76
N TYR A 65 -4.61 10.02 8.64
CA TYR A 65 -5.43 8.81 8.57
C TYR A 65 -5.17 7.92 9.78
N PRO A 66 -6.19 7.64 10.62
CA PRO A 66 -5.99 6.79 11.80
C PRO A 66 -5.70 5.35 11.38
N ILE A 67 -4.51 4.86 11.74
CA ILE A 67 -4.11 3.47 11.51
C ILE A 67 -4.68 2.61 12.63
N LYS A 68 -5.44 1.57 12.27
CA LYS A 68 -5.94 0.60 13.25
C LYS A 68 -4.78 -0.25 13.78
N LYS A 69 -4.85 -0.66 15.07
CA LYS A 69 -3.80 -1.46 15.73
C LYS A 69 -3.39 -2.71 14.94
N ASN A 70 -4.37 -3.44 14.40
CA ASN A 70 -4.12 -4.64 13.59
C ASN A 70 -3.41 -4.34 12.26
N GLN A 71 -3.68 -3.19 11.64
CA GLN A 71 -3.00 -2.77 10.42
C GLN A 71 -1.55 -2.39 10.69
N LYS A 72 -1.32 -1.62 11.77
CA LYS A 72 0.04 -1.30 12.23
C LYS A 72 0.84 -2.58 12.49
N GLN A 73 0.26 -3.56 13.19
CA GLN A 73 0.93 -4.83 13.46
C GLN A 73 1.26 -5.62 12.19
N ARG A 74 0.33 -5.72 11.24
CA ARG A 74 0.58 -6.40 9.95
C ARG A 74 1.70 -5.72 9.16
N LEU A 75 1.68 -4.40 9.06
CA LEU A 75 2.69 -3.65 8.32
C LEU A 75 4.06 -3.72 8.97
N LEU A 76 4.12 -3.65 10.31
CA LEU A 76 5.35 -3.89 11.07
C LEU A 76 5.93 -5.28 10.79
N GLN A 77 5.09 -6.33 10.81
CA GLN A 77 5.52 -7.70 10.51
C GLN A 77 6.07 -7.84 9.09
N ALA A 78 5.38 -7.27 8.10
CA ALA A 78 5.86 -7.24 6.72
C ALA A 78 7.18 -6.47 6.59
N PHE A 79 7.26 -5.29 7.21
CA PHE A 79 8.44 -4.43 7.20
C PHE A 79 9.65 -5.17 7.77
N SER A 80 9.54 -5.75 8.96
CA SER A 80 10.63 -6.51 9.59
C SER A 80 11.10 -7.67 8.71
N ALA A 81 10.17 -8.47 8.19
CA ALA A 81 10.50 -9.60 7.31
C ALA A 81 11.14 -9.15 5.99
N PHE A 82 10.67 -8.04 5.40
CA PHE A 82 11.22 -7.49 4.17
C PHE A 82 12.64 -6.95 4.39
N CYS A 83 12.86 -6.22 5.49
CA CYS A 83 14.18 -5.72 5.88
C CYS A 83 15.18 -6.87 6.07
N GLU A 84 14.78 -7.96 6.75
CA GLU A 84 15.61 -9.14 6.96
C GLU A 84 15.97 -9.84 5.64
N GLN A 85 14.97 -10.02 4.76
CA GLN A 85 15.15 -10.74 3.49
C GLN A 85 16.00 -9.96 2.48
N TYR A 86 15.76 -8.64 2.34
CA TYR A 86 16.34 -7.85 1.24
C TYR A 86 17.49 -6.96 1.67
N LYS A 87 17.65 -6.64 2.97
CA LYS A 87 18.72 -5.77 3.51
C LYS A 87 18.83 -4.44 2.75
N LYS A 88 17.68 -3.84 2.42
CA LYS A 88 17.56 -2.58 1.68
C LYS A 88 16.63 -1.62 2.44
N PRO A 89 16.71 -0.30 2.19
CA PRO A 89 15.77 0.65 2.75
C PRO A 89 14.33 0.30 2.36
N VAL A 90 13.43 0.33 3.35
CA VAL A 90 12.00 0.07 3.16
C VAL A 90 11.23 1.27 3.73
N GLN A 91 10.19 1.67 3.02
CA GLN A 91 9.18 2.63 3.47
C GLN A 91 7.83 1.95 3.50
N THR A 92 6.93 2.46 4.35
CA THR A 92 5.56 1.95 4.48
C THR A 92 4.57 3.08 4.37
N LEU A 93 3.51 2.88 3.59
CA LEU A 93 2.57 3.95 3.23
C LEU A 93 1.14 3.39 3.11
N LEU A 94 0.16 4.19 3.53
CA LEU A 94 -1.26 3.93 3.29
C LEU A 94 -1.78 4.80 2.14
N ALA A 95 -2.12 4.18 1.01
CA ALA A 95 -2.71 4.87 -0.13
C ALA A 95 -4.23 4.85 -0.05
N ILE A 96 -4.83 6.01 0.22
CA ILE A 96 -6.29 6.19 0.18
C ILE A 96 -6.71 6.58 -1.24
N VAL A 97 -7.68 5.85 -1.81
CA VAL A 97 -8.19 6.08 -3.15
C VAL A 97 -9.69 6.39 -3.10
N ASP A 98 -10.06 7.57 -3.58
CA ASP A 98 -11.46 7.97 -3.67
C ASP A 98 -12.18 7.35 -4.88
N GLN A 99 -13.51 7.54 -4.97
CA GLN A 99 -14.30 7.02 -6.08
C GLN A 99 -13.95 7.60 -7.46
N LYS A 100 -13.28 8.76 -7.50
CA LYS A 100 -12.81 9.38 -8.74
C LYS A 100 -11.41 8.88 -9.14
N GLY A 101 -10.78 8.09 -8.28
CA GLY A 101 -9.46 7.52 -8.50
C GLY A 101 -8.32 8.44 -8.10
N ASN A 102 -8.59 9.51 -7.34
CA ASN A 102 -7.54 10.32 -6.74
C ASN A 102 -6.88 9.56 -5.61
N VAL A 103 -5.56 9.71 -5.47
CA VAL A 103 -4.75 8.99 -4.48
C VAL A 103 -4.20 9.98 -3.46
N GLN A 104 -4.43 9.70 -2.18
CA GLN A 104 -3.81 10.40 -1.06
C GLN A 104 -2.86 9.45 -0.32
N PRO A 105 -1.54 9.66 -0.40
CA PRO A 105 -0.58 8.90 0.39
C PRO A 105 -0.50 9.41 1.83
N PHE A 106 -0.37 8.48 2.78
CA PHE A 106 0.00 8.77 4.17
C PHE A 106 1.20 7.92 4.55
N ASP A 107 2.32 8.56 4.86
CA ASP A 107 3.50 7.88 5.38
C ASP A 107 3.18 7.25 6.73
N LEU A 108 3.65 6.02 6.94
CA LEU A 108 3.45 5.30 8.18
C LEU A 108 4.81 5.15 8.83
N GLU A 109 5.01 5.87 9.93
CA GLU A 109 6.18 5.74 10.77
C GLU A 109 5.89 4.74 11.89
N PHE A 110 6.82 3.82 12.11
CA PHE A 110 6.69 2.78 13.13
C PHE A 110 7.87 2.73 14.08
#